data_AF-G6EJW4-F1
#
_entry.id   AF-G6EJW4-F1
#
_cell.length_a   1.000
_cell.length_b   1.000
_cell.length_c   1.000
_cell.angle_alpha   90.00
_cell.angle_beta   90.00
_cell.angle_gamma   90.00
#
_symmetry.space_group_name_H-M   'P 1'
#
loop_
_entity.id
_entity.type
_entity.pdbx_description
1 polymer ?
#
loop_
_entity_poly.entity_id
_entity_poly.type
_entity_poly.pdbx_seq_one_letter_code
_entity_poly.pdbx_strand_id
1 'polypeptide(L)'
;MSDIIDLGGAPANEDCAQLGHTPHFERLNRLEVAAYRAAIIARFGPPPEGCALVTVTNRHDFGVYCSLGLKVDAGAYRRNPAVAAYTEAAQDGLASWTEAGFAPPVRYEDGNAPTIDRDRIDDIVTGALIATRPNGDGRFAIPDFEILHRNLAAAYPASAEAAQKILEEI
;
A
#
# COMPACT_ATOMS: atom_id res chain seq x y z
N MET A 1 1.39 -0.50 -26.35
CA MET A 1 0.79 0.75 -25.83
C MET A 1 0.41 0.45 -24.41
N SER A 2 0.78 1.33 -23.48
CA SER A 2 0.47 1.14 -22.07
C SER A 2 -0.32 2.32 -21.54
N ASP A 3 -1.36 2.04 -20.78
CA ASP A 3 -2.19 3.04 -20.12
C ASP A 3 -1.85 3.06 -18.62
N ILE A 4 -2.13 4.18 -17.96
CA ILE A 4 -1.99 4.32 -16.52
C ILE A 4 -3.36 4.63 -15.94
N ILE A 5 -3.81 3.79 -15.03
CA ILE A 5 -5.03 3.99 -14.24
C ILE A 5 -4.58 4.63 -12.93
N ASP A 6 -5.13 5.81 -12.59
CA ASP A 6 -4.88 6.45 -11.29
C ASP A 6 -5.72 5.77 -10.21
N LEU A 7 -5.08 5.31 -9.14
CA LEU A 7 -5.70 4.64 -7.99
C LEU A 7 -5.86 5.56 -6.78
N GLY A 8 -5.33 6.79 -6.83
CA GLY A 8 -5.34 7.75 -5.72
C GLY A 8 -4.10 7.70 -4.82
N GLY A 9 -4.08 8.56 -3.79
CA GLY A 9 -2.96 8.68 -2.84
C GLY A 9 -3.07 7.78 -1.61
N ALA A 10 -4.28 7.31 -1.30
CA ALA A 10 -4.67 6.52 -0.13
C ALA A 10 -5.98 5.76 -0.44
N PRO A 11 -6.45 4.84 0.41
CA PRO A 11 -7.78 4.22 0.29
C PRO A 11 -8.92 5.25 0.25
N ALA A 12 -10.02 4.90 -0.41
CA ALA A 12 -11.06 5.87 -0.80
C ALA A 12 -11.77 6.59 0.37
N ASN A 13 -11.88 5.95 1.53
CA ASN A 13 -12.56 6.50 2.71
C ASN A 13 -11.60 6.96 3.81
N GLU A 14 -10.31 7.08 3.51
CA GLU A 14 -9.28 7.46 4.49
C GLU A 14 -8.83 8.90 4.27
N ASP A 15 -8.49 9.58 5.36
CA ASP A 15 -7.82 10.87 5.27
C ASP A 15 -6.44 10.72 4.61
N CYS A 16 -6.04 11.74 3.85
CA CYS A 16 -4.76 11.78 3.18
C CYS A 16 -4.16 13.19 3.20
N ALA A 17 -2.86 13.29 2.90
CA ALA A 17 -2.20 14.59 2.82
C ALA A 17 -2.91 15.48 1.80
N GLN A 18 -3.15 16.74 2.18
CA GLN A 18 -3.80 17.75 1.34
C GLN A 18 -2.85 18.90 1.02
N LEU A 19 -2.68 19.17 -0.27
CA LEU A 19 -1.79 20.22 -0.75
C LEU A 19 -2.28 21.59 -0.26
N GLY A 20 -1.39 22.38 0.32
CA GLY A 20 -1.72 23.69 0.89
C GLY A 20 -2.32 23.65 2.30
N HIS A 21 -2.66 22.46 2.82
CA HIS A 21 -3.21 22.29 4.18
C HIS A 21 -2.23 21.54 5.09
N THR A 22 -1.63 20.47 4.58
CA THR A 22 -0.77 19.58 5.37
C THR A 22 0.69 20.10 5.41
N PRO A 23 1.27 20.35 6.60
CA PRO A 23 2.70 20.61 6.73
C PRO A 23 3.53 19.45 6.20
N HIS A 24 4.64 19.75 5.51
CA HIS A 24 5.51 18.73 4.89
C HIS A 24 4.79 17.80 3.90
N PHE A 25 3.76 18.31 3.23
CA PHE A 25 2.91 17.59 2.27
C PHE A 25 3.65 16.59 1.38
N GLU A 26 4.70 17.02 0.67
CA GLU A 26 5.41 16.17 -0.30
C GLU A 26 5.99 14.90 0.34
N ARG A 27 6.49 15.01 1.59
CA ARG A 27 7.02 13.85 2.33
C ARG A 27 5.89 12.91 2.73
N LEU A 28 4.79 13.45 3.26
CA LEU A 28 3.68 12.65 3.77
C LEU A 28 2.92 11.95 2.64
N ASN A 29 2.62 12.68 1.56
CA ASN A 29 1.98 12.11 0.38
C ASN A 29 2.83 11.00 -0.26
N ARG A 30 4.16 11.13 -0.28
CA ARG A 30 5.03 10.03 -0.75
C ARG A 30 4.99 8.81 0.17
N LEU A 31 4.97 9.01 1.48
CA LEU A 31 4.86 7.92 2.45
C LEU A 31 3.51 7.20 2.31
N GLU A 32 2.41 7.94 2.17
CA GLU A 32 1.07 7.41 1.94
C GLU A 32 0.98 6.61 0.64
N VAL A 33 1.48 7.14 -0.48
CA VAL A 33 1.49 6.41 -1.77
C VAL A 33 2.35 5.15 -1.69
N ALA A 34 3.47 5.19 -0.97
CA ALA A 34 4.29 4.00 -0.75
C ALA A 34 3.57 2.96 0.12
N ALA A 35 2.89 3.39 1.19
CA ALA A 35 2.09 2.53 2.05
C ALA A 35 0.90 1.94 1.27
N TYR A 36 0.23 2.74 0.44
CA TYR A 36 -0.92 2.29 -0.34
C TYR A 36 -0.51 1.27 -1.40
N ARG A 37 0.65 1.45 -2.04
CA ARG A 37 1.26 0.42 -2.89
C ARG A 37 1.45 -0.90 -2.13
N ALA A 38 2.00 -0.85 -0.92
CA ALA A 38 2.19 -2.05 -0.10
C ALA A 38 0.86 -2.69 0.31
N ALA A 39 -0.18 -1.89 0.60
CA ALA A 39 -1.52 -2.36 0.92
C ALA A 39 -2.20 -3.05 -0.28
N ILE A 40 -2.11 -2.49 -1.49
CA ILE A 40 -2.57 -3.13 -2.74
C ILE A 40 -1.84 -4.46 -2.96
N ILE A 41 -0.53 -4.50 -2.73
CA ILE A 41 0.25 -5.75 -2.81
C ILE A 41 -0.19 -6.76 -1.74
N ALA A 42 -0.44 -6.33 -0.51
CA ALA A 42 -0.93 -7.21 0.54
C ALA A 42 -2.25 -7.87 0.11
N ARG A 43 -3.20 -7.08 -0.41
CA ARG A 43 -4.53 -7.56 -0.78
C ARG A 43 -4.54 -8.41 -2.04
N PHE A 44 -3.86 -7.98 -3.10
CA PHE A 44 -3.99 -8.56 -4.44
C PHE A 44 -2.74 -9.29 -4.93
N GLY A 45 -1.65 -9.27 -4.15
CA GLY A 45 -0.35 -9.80 -4.53
C GLY A 45 0.48 -8.82 -5.37
N PRO A 46 1.72 -9.20 -5.72
CA PRO A 46 2.56 -8.41 -6.61
C PRO A 46 1.94 -8.35 -8.03
N PRO A 47 2.11 -7.24 -8.77
CA PRO A 47 1.63 -7.14 -10.14
C PRO A 47 2.22 -8.24 -11.03
N PRO A 48 1.40 -8.97 -11.81
CA PRO A 48 1.91 -9.93 -12.79
C PRO A 48 2.66 -9.24 -13.94
N GLU A 49 3.47 -10.00 -14.67
CA GLU A 49 4.16 -9.49 -15.86
C GLU A 49 3.14 -8.94 -16.87
N GLY A 50 3.34 -7.67 -17.25
CA GLY A 50 2.42 -6.93 -18.13
C GLY A 50 1.68 -5.79 -17.43
N CYS A 51 1.72 -5.71 -16.10
CA CYS A 51 1.34 -4.50 -15.37
C CYS A 51 2.34 -4.18 -14.24
N ALA A 52 2.31 -2.94 -13.75
CA ALA A 52 3.17 -2.48 -12.67
C ALA A 52 2.51 -1.35 -11.89
N LEU A 53 2.66 -1.39 -10.57
CA LEU A 53 2.34 -0.24 -9.72
C LEU A 53 3.44 0.82 -9.89
N VAL A 54 3.06 2.06 -10.13
CA VAL A 54 3.96 3.19 -10.37
C VAL A 54 3.53 4.38 -9.53
N THR A 55 4.46 5.28 -9.23
CA THR A 55 4.12 6.56 -8.60
C THR A 55 3.92 7.56 -9.72
N VAL A 56 2.72 8.13 -9.82
CA VAL A 56 2.40 9.19 -10.78
C VAL A 56 2.67 10.52 -10.12
N THR A 57 3.47 11.36 -10.76
CA THR A 57 3.81 12.70 -10.26
C THR A 57 2.96 13.75 -10.96
N ASN A 58 2.18 14.50 -10.19
CA ASN A 58 1.28 15.53 -10.66
C ASN A 58 1.79 16.90 -10.20
N ARG A 59 2.23 17.72 -11.17
CA ARG A 59 2.75 19.06 -10.91
C ARG A 59 1.62 20.08 -11.00
N HIS A 60 1.46 20.86 -9.94
CA HIS A 60 0.49 21.94 -9.84
C HIS A 60 1.16 23.22 -9.36
N ASP A 61 0.49 24.36 -9.54
CA ASP A 61 1.02 25.66 -9.14
C ASP A 61 1.26 25.76 -7.62
N PHE A 62 0.56 24.94 -6.83
CA PHE A 62 0.66 24.89 -5.37
C PHE A 62 1.69 23.88 -4.86
N GLY A 63 2.33 23.11 -5.76
CA GLY A 63 3.32 22.09 -5.42
C GLY A 63 3.14 20.79 -6.21
N VAL A 64 3.88 19.76 -5.81
CA VAL A 64 3.86 18.46 -6.48
C VAL A 64 3.16 17.45 -5.57
N TYR A 65 2.08 16.84 -6.06
CA TYR A 65 1.49 15.67 -5.42
C TYR A 65 1.77 14.41 -6.23
N CYS A 66 1.70 13.28 -5.55
CA CYS A 66 1.85 11.96 -6.12
C CYS A 66 0.60 11.12 -5.86
N SER A 67 0.28 10.24 -6.81
CA SER A 67 -0.72 9.18 -6.66
C SER A 67 -0.11 7.83 -7.00
N LEU A 68 -0.77 6.76 -6.56
CA LEU A 68 -0.48 5.40 -7.02
C LEU A 68 -1.15 5.20 -8.37
N GLY A 69 -0.39 4.79 -9.37
CA GLY A 69 -0.91 4.39 -10.67
C GLY A 69 -0.71 2.91 -10.93
N LEU A 70 -1.62 2.30 -11.68
CA LEU A 70 -1.42 1.00 -12.29
C LEU A 70 -1.11 1.17 -13.78
N LYS A 71 0.13 0.93 -14.17
CA LYS A 71 0.54 0.90 -15.57
C LYS A 71 0.23 -0.47 -16.15
N VAL A 72 -0.52 -0.53 -17.24
CA VAL A 72 -0.96 -1.78 -17.88
C VAL A 72 -0.59 -1.79 -19.36
N ASP A 73 0.10 -2.83 -19.83
CA ASP A 73 0.28 -3.05 -21.27
C ASP A 73 -1.02 -3.58 -21.91
N ALA A 74 -1.52 -2.88 -22.92
CA ALA A 74 -2.77 -3.23 -23.59
C ALA A 74 -2.70 -4.56 -24.37
N GLY A 75 -1.50 -5.04 -24.71
CA GLY A 75 -1.29 -6.37 -25.29
C GLY A 75 -1.41 -7.46 -24.22
N ALA A 76 -0.77 -7.25 -23.07
CA ALA A 76 -0.82 -8.15 -21.93
C ALA A 76 -2.23 -8.25 -21.35
N TYR A 77 -2.92 -7.12 -21.14
CA TYR A 77 -4.31 -7.09 -20.66
C TYR A 77 -5.24 -7.97 -21.50
N ARG A 78 -5.11 -7.92 -22.84
CA ARG A 78 -5.96 -8.72 -23.74
C ARG A 78 -5.61 -10.21 -23.81
N ARG A 79 -4.37 -10.59 -23.50
CA ARG A 79 -3.86 -11.96 -23.72
C ARG A 79 -3.58 -12.73 -22.44
N ASN A 80 -3.38 -12.03 -21.32
CA ASN A 80 -3.07 -12.63 -20.03
C ASN A 80 -4.23 -12.40 -19.06
N PRO A 81 -5.05 -13.43 -18.78
CA PRO A 81 -6.16 -13.33 -17.83
C PRO A 81 -5.75 -12.86 -16.44
N ALA A 82 -4.53 -13.14 -15.99
CA ALA A 82 -4.02 -12.68 -14.70
C ALA A 82 -3.81 -11.15 -14.69
N VAL A 83 -3.37 -10.56 -15.80
CA VAL A 83 -3.24 -9.10 -15.92
C VAL A 83 -4.62 -8.44 -15.93
N ALA A 84 -5.60 -9.01 -16.63
CA ALA A 84 -6.96 -8.50 -16.64
C ALA A 84 -7.59 -8.55 -15.23
N ALA A 85 -7.54 -9.71 -14.56
CA ALA A 85 -8.07 -9.89 -13.22
C ALA A 85 -7.38 -8.98 -12.19
N TYR A 86 -6.05 -8.85 -12.25
CA TYR A 86 -5.32 -7.93 -11.37
C TYR A 86 -5.71 -6.48 -11.61
N THR A 87 -5.89 -6.08 -12.88
CA THR A 87 -6.27 -4.71 -13.23
C THR A 87 -7.67 -4.39 -12.71
N GLU A 88 -8.64 -5.27 -12.90
CA GLU A 88 -10.01 -5.10 -12.38
C GLU A 88 -10.00 -5.01 -10.86
N ALA A 89 -9.33 -5.94 -10.17
CA ALA A 89 -9.28 -5.96 -8.71
C ALA A 89 -8.57 -4.73 -8.12
N ALA A 90 -7.44 -4.31 -8.70
CA ALA A 90 -6.67 -3.17 -8.19
C ALA A 90 -7.32 -1.83 -8.54
N GLN A 91 -8.09 -1.74 -9.63
CA GLN A 91 -8.80 -0.52 -10.03
C GLN A 91 -9.92 -0.15 -9.05
N ASP A 92 -10.58 -1.13 -8.44
CA ASP A 92 -11.54 -0.89 -7.36
C ASP A 92 -10.86 -0.31 -6.10
N GLY A 93 -9.55 -0.47 -5.98
CA GLY A 93 -8.75 0.05 -4.87
C GLY A 93 -9.10 -0.61 -3.53
N LEU A 94 -8.78 0.10 -2.45
CA LEU A 94 -9.24 -0.25 -1.10
C LEU A 94 -10.16 0.84 -0.58
N ALA A 95 -11.15 0.48 0.23
CA ALA A 95 -11.96 1.48 0.94
C ALA A 95 -11.21 2.01 2.18
N SER A 96 -10.45 1.16 2.88
CA SER A 96 -9.75 1.47 4.13
C SER A 96 -8.38 0.78 4.23
N TRP A 97 -7.51 1.29 5.12
CA TRP A 97 -6.20 0.66 5.39
C TRP A 97 -6.33 -0.75 6.00
N THR A 98 -7.39 -0.96 6.79
CA THR A 98 -7.59 -2.19 7.56
C THR A 98 -7.91 -3.41 6.68
N GLU A 99 -8.47 -3.20 5.48
CA GLU A 99 -8.68 -4.25 4.47
C GLU A 99 -7.38 -4.94 4.03
N ALA A 100 -6.26 -4.25 4.19
CA ALA A 100 -4.93 -4.76 3.90
C ALA A 100 -4.09 -5.04 5.15
N GLY A 101 -4.67 -4.93 6.36
CA GLY A 101 -3.94 -5.13 7.62
C GLY A 101 -3.01 -3.97 8.01
N PHE A 102 -3.24 -2.78 7.43
CA PHE A 102 -2.48 -1.56 7.75
C PHE A 102 -3.26 -0.67 8.72
N ALA A 103 -2.52 0.07 9.53
CA ALA A 103 -3.01 1.30 10.15
C ALA A 103 -2.68 2.48 9.21
N PRO A 104 -3.40 3.61 9.29
CA PRO A 104 -3.04 4.82 8.55
C PRO A 104 -1.59 5.21 8.84
N PRO A 105 -0.74 5.43 7.80
CA PRO A 105 0.66 5.78 8.00
C PRO A 105 0.82 7.20 8.56
N VAL A 106 -0.18 8.04 8.33
CA VAL A 106 -0.29 9.39 8.87
C VAL A 106 -1.69 9.54 9.43
N ARG A 107 -1.82 10.12 10.63
CA ARG A 107 -3.10 10.50 11.23
C ARG A 107 -3.25 12.01 11.20
N TYR A 108 -4.39 12.46 10.70
CA TYR A 108 -4.75 13.87 10.62
C TYR A 108 -5.79 14.17 11.69
N GLU A 109 -5.53 15.20 12.49
CA GLU A 109 -6.47 15.71 13.49
C GLU A 109 -6.69 17.20 13.21
N ASP A 110 -7.95 17.63 13.26
CA ASP A 110 -8.33 19.01 12.96
C ASP A 110 -7.56 20.02 13.83
N GLY A 111 -6.83 20.92 13.17
CA GLY A 111 -6.05 21.96 13.82
C GLY A 111 -4.73 21.50 14.45
N ASN A 112 -4.39 20.22 14.37
CA ASN A 112 -3.15 19.66 14.91
C ASN A 112 -2.14 19.31 13.79
N ALA A 113 -0.88 19.18 14.18
CA ALA A 113 0.15 18.65 13.27
C ALA A 113 -0.11 17.15 13.00
N PRO A 114 0.16 16.65 11.78
CA PRO A 114 0.00 15.24 11.47
C PRO A 114 0.86 14.34 12.37
N THR A 115 0.30 13.23 12.84
CA THR A 115 1.00 12.24 13.67
C THR A 115 1.47 11.06 12.82
N ILE A 116 2.72 10.62 13.03
CA ILE A 116 3.37 9.55 12.26
C ILE A 116 4.02 8.59 13.25
N ASP A 117 3.54 7.35 13.33
CA ASP A 117 4.13 6.34 14.20
C ASP A 117 5.41 5.73 13.59
N ARG A 118 5.44 5.62 12.26
CA ARG A 118 6.52 5.00 11.48
C ARG A 118 6.71 5.80 10.21
N ASP A 119 7.91 6.34 10.00
CA ASP A 119 8.17 7.26 8.89
C ASP A 119 8.92 6.62 7.72
N ARG A 120 9.16 5.31 7.77
CA ARG A 120 9.75 4.50 6.71
C ARG A 120 8.80 3.41 6.28
N ILE A 121 8.76 3.15 4.96
CA ILE A 121 7.92 2.09 4.41
C ILE A 121 8.27 0.71 4.97
N ASP A 122 9.56 0.43 5.18
CA ASP A 122 10.02 -0.85 5.72
C ASP A 122 9.42 -1.12 7.10
N ASP A 123 9.37 -0.11 7.96
CA ASP A 123 8.82 -0.20 9.32
C ASP A 123 7.30 -0.38 9.29
N ILE A 124 6.61 0.34 8.39
CA ILE A 124 5.15 0.21 8.19
C ILE A 124 4.82 -1.22 7.76
N VAL A 125 5.53 -1.75 6.77
CA VAL A 125 5.32 -3.13 6.27
C VAL A 125 5.65 -4.16 7.34
N THR A 126 6.74 -3.97 8.10
CA THR A 126 7.06 -4.82 9.26
C THR A 126 5.93 -4.81 10.30
N GLY A 127 5.34 -3.63 10.57
CA GLY A 127 4.16 -3.52 11.44
C GLY A 127 2.96 -4.32 10.92
N ALA A 128 2.65 -4.23 9.62
CA ALA A 128 1.56 -4.99 8.98
C ALA A 128 1.82 -6.50 9.01
N LEU A 129 3.06 -6.94 8.81
CA LEU A 129 3.47 -8.34 8.92
C LEU A 129 3.29 -8.88 10.33
N ILE A 130 3.67 -8.10 11.35
CA ILE A 130 3.41 -8.44 12.75
C ILE A 130 1.91 -8.50 13.02
N ALA A 131 1.12 -7.53 12.54
CA ALA A 131 -0.32 -7.49 12.77
C ALA A 131 -1.07 -8.67 12.12
N THR A 132 -0.60 -9.12 10.96
CA THR A 132 -1.24 -10.20 10.17
C THR A 132 -0.64 -11.58 10.41
N ARG A 133 0.32 -11.73 11.34
CA ARG A 133 1.03 -13.00 11.59
C ARG A 133 0.10 -14.13 12.06
N PRO A 134 0.48 -15.40 11.81
CA PRO A 134 -0.18 -16.52 12.47
C PRO A 134 0.17 -16.56 13.97
N ASN A 135 -0.69 -17.23 14.74
CA ASN A 135 -0.40 -17.59 16.13
C ASN A 135 0.71 -18.65 16.21
N GLY A 136 1.17 -18.97 17.43
CA GLY A 136 2.24 -19.97 17.64
C GLY A 136 1.90 -21.39 17.15
N ASP A 137 0.64 -21.70 16.88
CA ASP A 137 0.17 -22.96 16.28
C ASP A 137 0.08 -22.90 14.74
N GLY A 138 0.50 -21.79 14.12
CA GLY A 138 0.46 -21.55 12.69
C GLY A 138 -0.89 -21.08 12.16
N ARG A 139 -1.90 -20.88 13.02
CA ARG A 139 -3.24 -20.44 12.58
C ARG A 139 -3.37 -18.92 12.56
N PHE A 140 -3.97 -18.40 11.51
CA PHE A 140 -4.31 -16.98 11.42
C PHE A 140 -5.59 -16.68 12.19
N ALA A 141 -5.58 -15.57 12.95
CA ALA A 141 -6.75 -15.13 13.71
C ALA A 141 -7.93 -14.74 12.82
N ILE A 142 -7.63 -14.21 11.63
CA ILE A 142 -8.59 -13.87 10.58
C ILE A 142 -8.13 -14.59 9.31
N PRO A 143 -9.00 -15.37 8.61
CA PRO A 143 -8.59 -16.11 7.41
C PRO A 143 -7.91 -15.23 6.35
N ASP A 144 -8.43 -14.02 6.13
CA ASP A 144 -7.85 -13.07 5.17
C ASP A 144 -6.41 -12.67 5.51
N PHE A 145 -5.99 -12.73 6.78
CA PHE A 145 -4.62 -12.38 7.17
C PHE A 145 -3.60 -13.34 6.57
N GLU A 146 -3.97 -14.59 6.27
CA GLU A 146 -3.07 -15.51 5.58
C GLU A 146 -2.66 -14.97 4.21
N ILE A 147 -3.63 -14.43 3.46
CA ILE A 147 -3.40 -13.85 2.13
C ILE A 147 -2.50 -12.62 2.26
N LEU A 148 -2.85 -11.70 3.16
CA LEU A 148 -2.11 -10.46 3.37
C LEU A 148 -0.66 -10.74 3.78
N HIS A 149 -0.48 -11.60 4.79
CA HIS A 149 0.83 -11.94 5.34
C HIS A 149 1.71 -12.63 4.30
N ARG A 150 1.17 -13.62 3.58
CA ARG A 150 1.90 -14.32 2.52
C ARG A 150 2.35 -13.37 1.41
N ASN A 151 1.46 -12.50 0.94
CA ASN A 151 1.77 -11.56 -0.15
C ASN A 151 2.82 -10.53 0.28
N LEU A 152 2.69 -9.98 1.49
CA LEU A 152 3.68 -9.05 2.05
C LEU A 152 5.04 -9.72 2.25
N ALA A 153 5.07 -10.93 2.82
CA ALA A 153 6.33 -11.64 3.06
C ALA A 153 7.07 -11.97 1.75
N ALA A 154 6.32 -12.33 0.71
CA ALA A 154 6.89 -12.57 -0.62
C ALA A 154 7.42 -11.28 -1.29
N ALA A 155 6.73 -10.15 -1.13
CA ALA A 155 7.10 -8.89 -1.76
C ALA A 155 8.16 -8.08 -0.98
N TYR A 156 8.23 -8.25 0.34
CA TYR A 156 9.11 -7.49 1.24
C TYR A 156 9.89 -8.43 2.19
N PRO A 157 10.81 -9.25 1.65
CA PRO A 157 11.52 -10.26 2.45
C PRO A 157 12.34 -9.66 3.60
N ALA A 158 12.97 -8.49 3.40
CA ALA A 158 13.70 -7.81 4.47
C ALA A 158 12.80 -7.37 5.63
N SER A 159 11.60 -6.86 5.34
CA SER A 159 10.61 -6.53 6.38
C SER A 159 10.07 -7.76 7.09
N ALA A 160 9.94 -8.89 6.39
CA ALA A 160 9.56 -10.18 6.96
C ALA A 160 10.62 -10.72 7.93
N GLU A 161 11.89 -10.67 7.55
CA GLU A 161 13.01 -11.01 8.44
C GLU A 161 13.03 -10.11 9.68
N ALA A 162 12.81 -8.80 9.51
CA ALA A 162 12.76 -7.86 10.64
C ALA A 162 11.57 -8.16 11.57
N ALA A 163 10.40 -8.46 11.02
CA ALA A 163 9.21 -8.85 11.80
C ALA A 163 9.47 -10.13 12.61
N GLN A 164 10.12 -11.13 12.02
CA GLN A 164 10.46 -12.36 12.72
C GLN A 164 11.40 -12.10 13.90
N LYS A 165 12.46 -11.31 13.72
CA LYS A 165 13.39 -10.98 14.81
C LYS A 165 12.70 -10.29 15.98
N ILE A 166 11.81 -9.34 15.71
CA ILE A 166 11.02 -8.66 16.75
C ILE A 166 10.17 -9.66 17.55
N LEU A 167 9.60 -10.66 16.88
CA LEU A 167 8.76 -11.68 17.53
C LEU A 167 9.56 -12.68 18.36
N GLU A 168 10.82 -12.92 18.03
CA GLU A 168 11.73 -13.78 18.82
C GLU A 168 12.19 -13.10 20.12
N GLU A 169 12.08 -11.77 20.21
CA GLU A 169 12.46 -10.97 21.38
C GLU A 169 11.33 -10.77 22.42
N ILE A 170 10.11 -11.25 22.14
CA ILE A 170 8.90 -11.12 22.99
C ILE A 170 8.56 -12.45 23.67
#